data_AF-A0A9Q3BUY6-F1
#
_entry.id   AF-A0A9Q3BUY6-F1
#
_cell.length_a   1.000
_cell.length_b   1.000
_cell.length_c   1.000
_cell.angle_alpha   90.00
_cell.angle_beta   90.00
_cell.angle_gamma   90.00
#
_symmetry.space_group_name_H-M   'P 1'
#
loop_
_entity.id
_entity.type
_entity.pdbx_description
1 polymer ?
#
loop_
_entity_poly.entity_id
_entity_poly.type
_entity_poly.pdbx_seq_one_letter_code
_entity_poly.pdbx_strand_id
1 'polypeptide(L)'
;MKEQLIEVLFRYREAFASDNEPLWAIKGHEADIILHVERPYPPILRRPAYPDSLRAREALETHINEIMKLGVLRKVGHNEGVEFTSPVIITLHNDK
;
A
#
# COMPACT_ATOMS: atom_id res chain seq x y z
N MET A 1 -32.06 -11.49 -19.21
CA MET A 1 -31.02 -10.44 -19.09
C MET A 1 -30.32 -10.49 -17.73
N LYS A 2 -31.07 -10.56 -16.62
CA LYS A 2 -30.50 -10.72 -15.28
C LYS A 2 -29.76 -12.06 -15.08
N GLU A 3 -30.30 -13.19 -15.57
CA GLU A 3 -29.59 -14.48 -15.42
C GLU A 3 -28.28 -14.53 -16.20
N GLN A 4 -28.27 -13.98 -17.42
CA GLN A 4 -27.06 -13.90 -18.26
C GLN A 4 -25.95 -13.08 -17.58
N LEU A 5 -26.31 -11.96 -16.94
CA LEU A 5 -25.35 -11.16 -16.18
C LEU A 5 -24.76 -11.96 -15.00
N ILE A 6 -25.62 -12.63 -14.24
CA ILE A 6 -25.18 -13.46 -13.10
C ILE A 6 -24.23 -14.56 -13.57
N GLU A 7 -24.54 -15.21 -14.70
CA GLU A 7 -23.70 -16.26 -15.27
C GLU A 7 -22.30 -15.73 -15.64
N VAL A 8 -22.22 -14.56 -16.27
CA VAL A 8 -20.95 -13.91 -16.63
C VAL A 8 -20.15 -13.55 -15.38
N LEU A 9 -20.79 -12.95 -14.37
CA LEU A 9 -20.12 -12.59 -13.10
C LEU A 9 -19.59 -13.83 -12.37
N PHE A 10 -20.35 -14.92 -12.37
CA PHE A 10 -19.91 -16.18 -11.76
C PHE A 10 -18.75 -16.81 -12.52
N ARG A 11 -18.84 -16.81 -13.86
CA ARG A 11 -17.83 -17.40 -14.75
C ARG A 11 -16.48 -16.69 -14.64
N TYR A 12 -16.48 -15.36 -14.50
CA TYR A 12 -15.27 -14.54 -14.42
C TYR A 12 -15.02 -14.00 -13.01
N ARG A 13 -15.50 -14.67 -11.96
CA ARG A 13 -15.38 -14.17 -10.57
C ARG A 13 -13.96 -13.79 -10.15
N GLU A 14 -12.95 -14.51 -10.67
CA GLU A 14 -11.52 -14.30 -10.41
C GLU A 14 -10.93 -13.10 -11.17
N ALA A 15 -11.64 -12.56 -12.16
CA ALA A 15 -11.26 -11.34 -12.85
C ALA A 15 -11.66 -10.07 -12.08
N PHE A 16 -12.43 -10.22 -10.99
CA PHE A 16 -12.88 -9.11 -10.15
C PHE A 16 -12.07 -9.08 -8.86
N ALA A 17 -11.71 -7.88 -8.40
CA ALA A 17 -11.09 -7.72 -7.10
C ALA A 17 -12.06 -8.17 -5.99
N SER A 18 -11.58 -9.02 -5.08
CA SER A 18 -12.32 -9.44 -3.89
C SER A 18 -11.48 -9.25 -2.64
N ASP A 19 -12.13 -9.10 -1.49
CA ASP A 19 -11.47 -8.92 -0.20
C ASP A 19 -10.69 -10.17 0.26
N ASN A 20 -10.91 -11.31 -0.40
CA ASN A 20 -10.33 -12.61 -0.07
C ASN A 20 -9.04 -12.91 -0.85
N GLU A 21 -8.74 -12.14 -1.90
CA GLU A 21 -7.59 -12.36 -2.75
C GLU A 21 -6.59 -11.22 -2.61
N PRO A 22 -5.32 -11.50 -2.30
CA PRO A 22 -4.34 -10.45 -2.16
C PRO A 22 -4.03 -9.78 -3.50
N LEU A 23 -3.97 -8.45 -3.52
CA LEU A 23 -3.63 -7.67 -4.72
C LEU A 23 -2.25 -8.01 -5.30
N TRP A 24 -1.34 -8.56 -4.49
CA TRP A 24 0.00 -8.97 -4.94
C TRP A 24 0.03 -10.29 -5.71
N ALA A 25 -1.10 -11.01 -5.86
CA ALA A 25 -1.14 -12.30 -6.57
C ALA A 25 -0.83 -12.20 -8.08
N ILE A 26 -0.58 -10.99 -8.60
CA ILE A 26 -0.19 -10.77 -10.00
C ILE A 26 1.32 -11.08 -10.16
N LYS A 27 1.61 -12.23 -10.77
CA LYS A 27 2.98 -12.70 -11.02
C LYS A 27 3.65 -11.89 -12.14
N GLY A 28 4.94 -11.58 -12.00
CA GLY A 28 5.76 -10.97 -13.06
C GLY A 28 5.79 -9.44 -13.09
N HIS A 29 5.37 -8.78 -12.01
CA HIS A 29 5.45 -7.32 -11.85
C HIS A 29 6.52 -6.88 -10.84
N GLU A 30 7.52 -7.73 -10.59
CA GLU A 30 8.67 -7.33 -9.80
C GLU A 30 9.39 -6.16 -10.49
N ALA A 31 9.57 -5.06 -9.78
CA ALA A 31 10.30 -3.89 -10.27
C ALA A 31 11.68 -3.84 -9.60
N ASP A 32 12.74 -3.97 -10.40
CA ASP A 32 14.10 -3.73 -9.95
C ASP A 32 14.39 -2.23 -9.99
N ILE A 33 14.51 -1.62 -8.80
CA ILE A 33 14.83 -0.21 -8.65
C ILE A 33 16.32 -0.08 -8.34
N ILE A 34 17.09 0.44 -9.28
CA ILE A 34 18.54 0.68 -9.12
C ILE A 34 18.77 2.13 -8.75
N LEU A 35 19.48 2.36 -7.63
CA LEU A 35 19.93 3.69 -7.24
C LEU A 35 21.25 4.01 -7.95
N HIS A 36 21.28 5.09 -8.72
CA HIS A 36 22.50 5.59 -9.39
C HIS A 36 23.37 6.49 -8.51
N VAL A 37 23.07 6.57 -7.21
CA VAL A 37 23.74 7.45 -6.24
C VAL A 37 24.24 6.63 -5.06
N GLU A 38 25.31 7.08 -4.42
CA GLU A 38 25.86 6.44 -3.22
C GLU A 38 25.36 7.13 -1.94
N ARG A 39 25.46 6.42 -0.82
CA ARG A 39 25.07 6.94 0.50
C ARG A 39 25.90 8.20 0.85
N PRO A 40 25.31 9.18 1.55
CA PRO A 40 23.95 9.18 2.12
C PRO A 40 22.87 9.53 1.08
N TYR A 41 21.86 8.66 0.99
CA TYR A 41 20.63 8.92 0.25
C TYR A 41 19.93 10.18 0.81
N PRO A 42 19.07 10.89 0.03
CA PRO A 42 18.81 12.32 0.20
C PRO A 42 18.48 12.71 1.64
N PRO A 43 18.88 13.94 2.06
CA PRO A 43 18.77 14.38 3.44
C PRO A 43 17.36 14.14 3.96
N ILE A 44 17.26 13.60 5.19
CA ILE A 44 16.00 13.41 5.93
C ILE A 44 15.06 14.56 5.58
N LEU A 45 13.95 14.27 4.89
CA LEU A 45 12.91 15.27 4.71
C LEU A 45 12.55 15.75 6.11
N ARG A 46 12.64 17.06 6.35
CA ARG A 46 12.17 17.67 7.60
C ARG A 46 10.75 17.17 7.77
N ARG A 47 10.55 16.28 8.74
CA ARG A 47 9.34 15.46 8.87
C ARG A 47 8.12 16.38 8.74
N PRO A 48 7.23 16.22 7.74
CA PRO A 48 5.88 16.67 7.96
C PRO A 48 5.37 15.92 9.19
N ALA A 49 4.72 16.62 10.11
CA ALA A 49 4.20 16.00 11.32
C ALA A 49 3.34 14.80 10.92
N TYR A 50 3.58 13.66 11.57
CA TYR A 50 2.55 12.62 11.63
C TYR A 50 1.25 13.32 12.05
N PRO A 51 0.10 13.06 11.40
CA PRO A 51 -1.07 13.90 11.57
C PRO A 51 -1.38 14.11 13.06
N ASP A 52 -1.43 15.39 13.46
CA ASP A 52 -1.50 15.76 14.87
C ASP A 52 -2.86 15.39 15.49
N SER A 53 -3.92 15.32 14.68
CA SER A 53 -5.26 15.01 15.16
C SER A 53 -5.46 13.51 15.40
N LEU A 54 -6.01 13.15 16.58
CA LEU A 54 -6.34 11.76 16.95
C LEU A 54 -7.20 11.06 15.88
N ARG A 55 -8.24 11.74 15.39
CA ARG A 55 -9.13 11.23 14.35
C ARG A 55 -8.40 10.85 13.07
N ALA A 56 -7.44 11.66 12.62
CA ALA A 56 -6.66 11.35 11.43
C ALA A 56 -5.74 10.15 11.66
N ARG A 57 -5.20 9.98 12.87
CA ARG A 57 -4.38 8.82 13.23
C ARG A 57 -5.17 7.53 13.19
N GLU A 58 -6.37 7.51 13.77
CA GLU A 58 -7.26 6.33 13.78
C GLU A 58 -7.71 5.93 12.37
N ALA A 59 -8.06 6.90 11.53
CA ALA A 59 -8.42 6.64 10.14
C ALA A 59 -7.24 6.05 9.34
N LEU A 60 -6.03 6.60 9.53
CA LEU A 60 -4.83 6.07 8.88
C LEU A 60 -4.46 4.68 9.36
N GLU A 61 -4.57 4.42 10.67
CA GLU A 61 -4.30 3.09 11.22
C GLU A 61 -5.23 2.03 10.62
N THR A 62 -6.51 2.38 10.41
CA THR A 62 -7.46 1.52 9.70
C THR A 62 -6.97 1.16 8.29
N HIS A 63 -6.60 2.17 7.50
CA HIS A 63 -6.11 1.94 6.13
C HIS A 63 -4.77 1.19 6.07
N ILE A 64 -3.83 1.50 6.97
CA ILE A 64 -2.56 0.77 7.06
C ILE A 64 -2.83 -0.70 7.33
N ASN A 65 -3.73 -1.02 8.26
CA ASN A 65 -4.11 -2.39 8.58
C ASN A 65 -4.78 -3.11 7.41
N GLU A 66 -5.64 -2.43 6.65
CA GLU A 66 -6.25 -2.98 5.41
C GLU A 66 -5.18 -3.32 4.37
N ILE A 67 -4.27 -2.38 4.09
CA ILE A 67 -3.19 -2.55 3.12
C ILE A 67 -2.22 -3.66 3.54
N MET A 68 -1.99 -3.83 4.85
CA MET A 68 -1.23 -4.95 5.39
C MET A 68 -1.94 -6.30 5.19
N LYS A 69 -3.27 -6.37 5.39
CA LYS A 69 -4.06 -7.58 5.12
C LYS A 69 -4.04 -7.97 3.65
N LEU A 70 -4.05 -6.97 2.75
CA LEU A 70 -3.92 -7.17 1.31
C LEU A 70 -2.49 -7.58 0.88
N GLY A 71 -1.54 -7.61 1.82
CA GLY A 71 -0.14 -7.99 1.59
C GLY A 71 0.67 -6.98 0.78
N VAL A 72 0.16 -5.75 0.61
CA VAL A 72 0.85 -4.67 -0.10
C VAL A 72 1.92 -4.03 0.79
N LEU A 73 1.63 -3.90 2.10
CA LEU A 73 2.60 -3.47 3.10
C LEU A 73 2.92 -4.63 4.04
N ARG A 74 4.17 -4.69 4.50
CA ARG A 74 4.58 -5.61 5.57
C ARG A 74 5.49 -4.92 6.56
N LYS A 75 5.48 -5.45 7.78
CA LYS A 75 6.46 -5.06 8.80
C LYS A 75 7.80 -5.70 8.47
N VAL A 76 8.84 -4.88 8.43
CA VAL A 76 10.23 -5.33 8.31
C VAL A 76 10.73 -5.74 9.70
N GLY A 77 11.39 -6.90 9.79
CA GLY A 77 11.93 -7.41 11.05
C GLY A 77 13.11 -6.58 11.55
N HIS A 78 13.37 -6.59 12.86
CA HIS A 78 14.48 -5.82 13.45
C HIS A 78 15.86 -6.22 12.91
N ASN A 79 16.01 -7.48 12.48
CA ASN A 79 17.24 -8.03 11.92
C ASN A 79 17.26 -8.03 10.39
N GLU A 80 16.22 -7.50 9.75
CA GLU A 80 16.12 -7.46 8.29
C GLU A 80 16.76 -6.17 7.77
N GLY A 81 17.81 -6.33 6.96
CA GLY A 81 18.52 -5.20 6.36
C GLY A 81 17.64 -4.48 5.35
N VAL A 82 17.36 -3.20 5.58
CA VAL A 82 16.72 -2.33 4.60
C VAL A 82 17.79 -1.56 3.85
N GLU A 83 17.80 -1.67 2.52
CA GLU A 83 18.80 -1.01 1.69
C GLU A 83 18.67 0.52 1.72
N PHE A 84 17.42 1.02 1.72
CA PHE A 84 17.07 2.43 1.73
C PHE A 84 15.75 2.69 2.47
N THR A 85 15.67 3.80 3.22
CA THR A 85 14.44 4.28 3.85
C THR A 85 14.07 5.65 3.29
N SER A 86 12.83 5.76 2.79
CA SER A 86 12.23 7.03 2.37
C SER A 86 11.30 7.55 3.45
N PRO A 87 11.26 8.86 3.71
CA PRO A 87 10.11 9.47 4.36
C PRO A 87 8.88 9.29 3.47
N VAL A 88 7.71 9.08 4.07
CA VAL A 88 6.42 9.07 3.39
C VAL A 88 5.65 10.31 3.82
N ILE A 89 5.09 11.05 2.86
CA ILE A 89 4.23 12.20 3.14
C ILE A 89 2.79 11.71 3.08
N ILE A 90 2.06 11.86 4.20
CA ILE A 90 0.64 11.54 4.27
C ILE A 90 -0.12 12.87 4.27
N THR A 91 -0.85 13.14 3.20
CA THR A 91 -1.70 14.34 3.08
C THR A 91 -3.16 13.96 3.25
N LEU A 92 -3.84 14.57 4.21
CA LEU A 92 -5.30 14.55 4.26
C LEU A 92 -5.80 15.67 3.34
N HIS A 93 -6.45 15.30 2.22
CA HIS A 93 -7.17 16.29 1.43
C HIS A 93 -8.50 16.56 2.15
N ASN A 94 -8.63 17.71 2.79
CA ASN A 94 -9.93 18.20 3.22
C ASN A 94 -10.51 18.95 2.02
N ASP A 95 -11.69 18.53 1.53
CA ASP A 95 -12.42 19.17 0.43
C ASP A 95 -12.94 20.58 0.78
N LYS A 96 -12.05 21.46 1.24
CA LYS A 96 -12.30 22.89 1.38
C LYS A 96 -11.91 23.61 0.09
#